data_AF-A0A812HBR5-F1
#
_entry.id   AF-A0A812HBR5-F1
#
_cell.length_a   1.000
_cell.length_b   1.000
_cell.length_c   1.000
_cell.angle_alpha   90.00
_cell.angle_beta   90.00
_cell.angle_gamma   90.00
#
_symmetry.space_group_name_H-M   'P 1'
#
loop_
_entity.id
_entity.type
_entity.pdbx_description
1 polymer ?
#
loop_
_entity_poly.entity_id
_entity_poly.type
_entity_poly.pdbx_seq_one_letter_code
_entity_poly.pdbx_strand_id
1 'polypeptide(L)'
;MGPIRAWTLAAVAVNKVLSQDCSGHGVTWGQGIGPPPDGCGNGGPPTDGGTTAGCTNPTCASPPCGARLLGDVGCTTVSGTETLSHELISAGGTIAANAHIYGPFEAGFTDQQSNIISNWGCSDPTLVYDTEGGKDIGIAERHVAYKCNIEFPRTVGNTYFGVVGPCGGHTGDYHFHRSFACLYSASGGHSTKVGVVTSYNIYGKWEDYENNKLPLLDACGAHIGPTPESSTPVYHYHVQDQAPFTVGCHGPSATGGLVSLSVCRSLYPDCGSSRDVVSITLKTGTVQYARFCPCFDATGSNVDTQELPALGTSEISYTAGSTTTSSTSTSSASSTTDSSSTSTISPSTDSSSTQGTTPSTSSAAGTGSSSTTPSSDSSTSESSTSESSTTDASTSSASPSYLTSGGFLSNKAGWLLGAAGCLAVAPDAR
;
A
#
# COMPACT_ATOMS: atom_id res chain seq x y z
N MET A 1 -17.43 -10.29 -75.87
CA MET A 1 -17.83 -11.10 -74.70
C MET A 1 -16.62 -11.89 -74.25
N GLY A 2 -15.88 -11.38 -73.26
CA GLY A 2 -14.69 -12.03 -72.69
C GLY A 2 -14.93 -12.39 -71.22
N PRO A 3 -14.33 -13.46 -70.69
CA PRO A 3 -14.66 -13.96 -69.36
C PRO A 3 -14.06 -13.08 -68.26
N ILE A 4 -14.92 -12.75 -67.29
CA ILE A 4 -14.59 -12.03 -66.06
C ILE A 4 -13.80 -12.99 -65.16
N ARG A 5 -12.58 -12.58 -64.77
CA ARG A 5 -11.75 -13.29 -63.79
C ARG A 5 -12.25 -12.99 -62.37
N ALA A 6 -12.74 -14.00 -61.68
CA ALA A 6 -13.02 -13.94 -60.25
C ALA A 6 -11.70 -13.92 -59.47
N TRP A 7 -11.52 -12.92 -58.62
CA TRP A 7 -10.45 -12.86 -57.63
C TRP A 7 -10.93 -13.51 -56.33
N THR A 8 -10.37 -14.66 -55.99
CA THR A 8 -10.55 -15.30 -54.68
C THR A 8 -9.66 -14.57 -53.67
N LEU A 9 -10.26 -13.76 -52.79
CA LEU A 9 -9.60 -13.25 -51.59
C LEU A 9 -9.43 -14.41 -50.59
N ALA A 10 -8.22 -14.94 -50.50
CA ALA A 10 -7.84 -15.81 -49.39
C ALA A 10 -7.70 -14.95 -48.13
N ALA A 11 -8.62 -15.12 -47.18
CA ALA A 11 -8.46 -14.58 -45.84
C ALA A 11 -7.31 -15.33 -45.16
N VAL A 12 -6.16 -14.67 -45.01
CA VAL A 12 -5.09 -15.14 -44.13
C VAL A 12 -5.56 -14.89 -42.70
N ALA A 13 -6.04 -15.94 -42.04
CA ALA A 13 -6.24 -15.94 -40.61
C ALA A 13 -4.87 -15.84 -39.94
N VAL A 14 -4.48 -14.61 -39.56
CA VAL A 14 -3.35 -14.40 -38.65
C VAL A 14 -3.85 -14.85 -37.28
N ASN A 15 -3.52 -16.09 -36.90
CA ASN A 15 -3.58 -16.53 -35.52
C ASN A 15 -2.56 -15.70 -34.72
N LYS A 16 -2.99 -14.53 -34.26
CA LYS A 16 -2.25 -13.78 -33.24
C LYS A 16 -2.40 -14.59 -31.96
N VAL A 17 -1.44 -15.47 -31.70
CA VAL A 17 -1.20 -16.01 -30.36
C VAL A 17 -0.99 -14.77 -29.49
N LEU A 18 -1.99 -14.43 -28.68
CA LEU A 18 -1.84 -13.47 -27.60
C LEU A 18 -0.79 -14.09 -26.68
N SER A 19 0.46 -13.62 -26.74
CA SER A 19 1.42 -13.91 -25.69
C SER A 19 0.81 -13.34 -24.42
N GLN A 20 0.47 -14.19 -23.47
CA GLN A 20 0.04 -13.77 -22.16
C GLN A 20 1.11 -12.84 -21.59
N ASP A 21 0.71 -11.62 -21.24
CA ASP A 21 1.61 -10.65 -20.66
C ASP A 21 1.96 -11.09 -19.24
N CYS A 22 3.13 -11.72 -19.05
CA CYS A 22 3.62 -12.08 -17.71
C CYS A 22 4.18 -10.84 -16.95
N SER A 23 4.09 -9.61 -17.49
CA SER A 23 4.52 -8.41 -16.77
C SER A 23 3.52 -8.07 -15.64
N GLY A 24 3.87 -8.51 -14.43
CA GLY A 24 3.00 -8.48 -13.25
C GLY A 24 3.08 -9.78 -12.43
N HIS A 25 3.49 -10.88 -13.06
CA HIS A 25 3.68 -12.19 -12.44
C HIS A 25 5.18 -12.42 -12.16
N GLY A 26 5.68 -11.81 -11.08
CA GLY A 26 7.08 -11.85 -10.67
C GLY A 26 7.53 -13.20 -10.08
N VAL A 27 8.85 -13.43 -10.12
CA VAL A 27 9.60 -14.68 -9.91
C VAL A 27 9.80 -15.12 -8.44
N THR A 28 8.95 -14.70 -7.51
CA THR A 28 9.05 -15.09 -6.09
C THR A 28 7.87 -15.97 -5.69
N TRP A 29 7.88 -17.23 -6.16
CA TRP A 29 6.95 -18.26 -5.72
C TRP A 29 7.64 -19.07 -4.61
N GLY A 30 7.36 -18.71 -3.36
CA GLY A 30 7.77 -19.51 -2.20
C GLY A 30 6.98 -20.81 -2.09
N GLN A 31 7.45 -21.75 -1.26
CA GLN A 31 6.68 -22.97 -0.97
C GLN A 31 5.29 -22.59 -0.42
N GLY A 32 4.22 -23.04 -1.08
CA GLY A 32 2.84 -22.77 -0.69
C GLY A 32 2.08 -21.77 -1.57
N ILE A 33 2.77 -21.15 -2.54
CA ILE A 33 2.16 -20.40 -3.64
C ILE A 33 2.43 -21.24 -4.90
N GLY A 34 1.41 -21.87 -5.45
CA GLY A 34 1.55 -22.93 -6.45
C GLY A 34 1.81 -22.43 -7.86
N PRO A 35 1.69 -23.33 -8.86
CA PRO A 35 2.33 -23.09 -10.15
C PRO A 35 1.76 -21.85 -10.85
N PRO A 36 2.62 -21.08 -11.54
CA PRO A 36 2.16 -19.94 -12.33
C PRO A 36 1.22 -20.41 -13.45
N PRO A 37 0.41 -19.50 -14.03
CA PRO A 37 -0.44 -19.79 -15.18
C PRO A 37 0.35 -20.47 -16.32
N ASP A 38 -0.34 -21.31 -17.09
CA ASP A 38 0.23 -21.98 -18.26
C ASP A 38 0.95 -20.97 -19.17
N GLY A 39 2.28 -21.13 -19.29
CA GLY A 39 3.14 -20.25 -20.09
C GLY A 39 4.11 -19.35 -19.30
N CYS A 40 3.96 -19.19 -17.98
CA CYS A 40 4.91 -18.43 -17.15
C CYS A 40 5.81 -19.34 -16.26
N GLY A 41 5.84 -20.67 -16.49
CA GLY A 41 6.39 -21.69 -15.56
C GLY A 41 7.79 -22.27 -15.82
N ASN A 42 8.75 -21.52 -16.39
CA ASN A 42 10.10 -22.05 -16.67
C ASN A 42 11.09 -21.93 -15.50
N GLY A 43 10.64 -22.23 -14.28
CA GLY A 43 11.50 -22.34 -13.10
C GLY A 43 10.81 -23.16 -12.03
N GLY A 44 11.07 -24.46 -11.98
CA GLY A 44 10.59 -25.32 -10.90
C GLY A 44 11.15 -24.87 -9.54
N PRO A 45 10.48 -25.18 -8.43
CA PRO A 45 10.98 -24.83 -7.11
C PRO A 45 12.30 -25.56 -6.84
N PRO A 46 13.33 -24.91 -6.26
CA PRO A 46 14.49 -25.60 -5.75
C PRO A 46 14.05 -26.54 -4.62
N THR A 47 14.16 -27.84 -4.86
CA THR A 47 14.12 -28.85 -3.81
C THR A 47 15.46 -28.85 -3.09
N ASP A 48 15.61 -27.97 -2.11
CA ASP A 48 16.57 -28.07 -1.00
C ASP A 48 16.26 -26.93 -0.03
N GLY A 49 16.75 -26.99 1.22
CA GLY A 49 16.57 -25.97 2.27
C GLY A 49 17.15 -24.60 1.90
N GLY A 50 16.59 -23.98 0.86
CA GLY A 50 17.02 -22.74 0.26
C GLY A 50 16.56 -21.59 1.13
N THR A 51 17.52 -20.77 1.51
CA THR A 51 17.31 -19.42 2.02
C THR A 51 16.25 -18.74 1.16
N THR A 52 15.12 -18.36 1.76
CA THR A 52 14.15 -17.45 1.16
C THR A 52 14.91 -16.24 0.63
N ALA A 53 14.71 -15.90 -0.64
CA ALA A 53 15.43 -14.79 -1.25
C ALA A 53 15.17 -13.53 -0.42
N GLY A 54 16.24 -12.83 -0.02
CA GLY A 54 16.10 -11.62 0.79
C GLY A 54 15.31 -10.55 0.04
N CYS A 55 14.68 -9.66 0.81
CA CYS A 55 13.94 -8.53 0.26
C CYS A 55 14.77 -7.72 -0.74
N THR A 56 14.17 -7.36 -1.87
CA THR A 56 14.76 -6.51 -2.90
C THR A 56 14.02 -5.19 -2.96
N ASN A 57 14.62 -4.13 -2.39
CA ASN A 57 14.04 -2.81 -2.40
C ASN A 57 13.94 -2.27 -3.85
N PRO A 58 12.75 -1.92 -4.36
CA PRO A 58 12.60 -1.41 -5.72
C PRO A 58 13.28 -0.06 -5.92
N THR A 59 13.42 0.35 -7.18
CA THR A 59 13.93 1.68 -7.54
C THR A 59 12.88 2.46 -8.33
N CYS A 60 12.87 3.78 -8.15
CA CYS A 60 12.05 4.71 -8.92
C CYS A 60 12.93 5.89 -9.33
N ALA A 61 13.51 5.82 -10.54
CA ALA A 61 14.47 6.81 -11.01
C ALA A 61 13.82 8.16 -11.39
N SER A 62 12.51 8.16 -11.64
CA SER A 62 11.77 9.35 -12.07
C SER A 62 10.40 9.37 -11.37
N PRO A 63 10.36 9.75 -10.08
CA PRO A 63 9.12 9.77 -9.32
C PRO A 63 8.12 10.80 -9.89
N PRO A 64 6.80 10.50 -9.84
CA PRO A 64 6.22 9.31 -9.23
C PRO A 64 6.23 8.09 -10.15
N CYS A 65 6.44 6.89 -9.59
CA CYS A 65 6.34 5.60 -10.27
C CYS A 65 5.25 4.73 -9.65
N GLY A 66 4.66 3.82 -10.42
CA GLY A 66 3.84 2.76 -9.86
C GLY A 66 4.67 1.85 -8.95
N ALA A 67 4.23 1.66 -7.71
CA ALA A 67 4.67 0.56 -6.86
C ALA A 67 4.12 -0.78 -7.37
N ARG A 68 4.83 -1.87 -7.09
CA ARG A 68 4.35 -3.22 -7.42
C ARG A 68 3.04 -3.50 -6.67
N LEU A 69 2.07 -4.06 -7.38
CA LEU A 69 0.78 -4.46 -6.81
C LEU A 69 0.90 -5.74 -5.97
N LEU A 70 1.84 -6.62 -6.34
CA LEU A 70 2.20 -7.84 -5.63
C LEU A 70 3.72 -7.90 -5.47
N GLY A 71 4.20 -8.37 -4.32
CA GLY A 71 5.63 -8.46 -3.99
C GLY A 71 6.22 -7.16 -3.45
N ASP A 72 7.55 -7.09 -3.41
CA ASP A 72 8.32 -6.02 -2.73
C ASP A 72 8.02 -4.61 -3.25
N VAL A 73 7.54 -3.76 -2.35
CA VAL A 73 7.48 -2.29 -2.49
C VAL A 73 8.53 -1.59 -1.62
N GLY A 74 9.15 -2.32 -0.69
CA GLY A 74 10.23 -1.85 0.18
C GLY A 74 10.76 -2.98 1.05
N CYS A 75 11.74 -2.67 1.89
CA CYS A 75 12.32 -3.62 2.85
C CYS A 75 12.35 -3.05 4.26
N THR A 76 12.11 -3.90 5.25
CA THR A 76 12.27 -3.48 6.66
C THR A 76 13.75 -3.29 6.99
N THR A 77 14.04 -2.34 7.87
CA THR A 77 15.42 -2.09 8.36
C THR A 77 15.61 -2.54 9.79
N VAL A 78 14.54 -2.99 10.45
CA VAL A 78 14.52 -3.41 11.84
C VAL A 78 13.89 -4.79 11.95
N SER A 79 14.30 -5.55 12.96
CA SER A 79 13.67 -6.82 13.34
C SER A 79 12.47 -6.59 14.27
N GLY A 80 11.61 -7.58 14.39
CA GLY A 80 10.52 -7.61 15.34
C GLY A 80 10.37 -8.97 16.01
N THR A 81 9.36 -9.08 16.86
CA THR A 81 8.99 -10.34 17.53
C THR A 81 7.49 -10.54 17.43
N GLU A 82 7.07 -11.71 16.96
CA GLU A 82 5.65 -12.09 16.94
C GLU A 82 5.10 -12.18 18.36
N THR A 83 3.94 -11.55 18.58
CA THR A 83 3.31 -11.52 19.90
C THR A 83 2.32 -12.66 20.11
N LEU A 84 1.80 -13.23 19.02
CA LEU A 84 0.89 -14.38 19.01
C LEU A 84 1.35 -15.36 17.94
N SER A 85 1.02 -16.63 18.09
CA SER A 85 1.25 -17.62 17.04
C SER A 85 0.32 -17.34 15.87
N HIS A 86 0.86 -17.26 14.66
CA HIS A 86 0.13 -17.08 13.42
C HIS A 86 0.77 -17.92 12.32
N GLU A 87 -0.02 -18.83 11.74
CA GLU A 87 0.41 -19.75 10.67
C GLU A 87 1.75 -20.44 10.96
N LEU A 88 2.82 -20.02 10.28
CA LEU A 88 4.16 -20.64 10.35
C LEU A 88 5.03 -20.11 11.48
N ILE A 89 4.62 -19.03 12.17
CA ILE A 89 5.43 -18.40 13.21
C ILE A 89 4.71 -18.50 14.55
N SER A 90 5.43 -19.02 15.55
CA SER A 90 4.95 -19.09 16.93
C SER A 90 5.16 -17.76 17.65
N ALA A 91 4.36 -17.50 18.69
CA ALA A 91 4.62 -16.36 19.58
C ALA A 91 6.05 -16.41 20.14
N GLY A 92 6.68 -15.25 20.22
CA GLY A 92 8.10 -15.12 20.54
C GLY A 92 9.03 -15.39 19.35
N GLY A 93 8.50 -15.78 18.20
CA GLY A 93 9.27 -15.95 16.97
C GLY A 93 9.82 -14.63 16.46
N THR A 94 11.07 -14.65 16.01
CA THR A 94 11.74 -13.45 15.48
C THR A 94 11.31 -13.18 14.05
N ILE A 95 10.95 -11.92 13.78
CA ILE A 95 10.84 -11.37 12.44
C ILE A 95 12.18 -10.74 12.10
N ALA A 96 12.88 -11.27 11.11
CA ALA A 96 14.18 -10.75 10.72
C ALA A 96 14.08 -9.30 10.21
N ALA A 97 15.16 -8.54 10.38
CA ALA A 97 15.36 -7.33 9.58
C ALA A 97 15.54 -7.71 8.11
N ASN A 98 15.36 -6.76 7.19
CA ASN A 98 15.31 -7.02 5.75
C ASN A 98 14.20 -8.00 5.36
N ALA A 99 13.12 -8.04 6.14
CA ALA A 99 11.87 -8.66 5.75
C ALA A 99 11.21 -7.83 4.64
N HIS A 100 10.35 -8.49 3.89
CA HIS A 100 9.68 -7.90 2.74
C HIS A 100 8.58 -6.93 3.20
N ILE A 101 8.44 -5.82 2.49
CA ILE A 101 7.26 -4.96 2.55
C ILE A 101 6.53 -5.14 1.24
N TYR A 102 5.36 -5.76 1.27
CA TYR A 102 4.54 -5.99 0.09
C TYR A 102 3.52 -4.87 -0.13
N GLY A 103 3.09 -4.74 -1.38
CA GLY A 103 1.93 -3.95 -1.74
C GLY A 103 0.65 -4.48 -1.08
N PRO A 104 -0.46 -3.72 -1.11
CA PRO A 104 -1.63 -4.01 -0.29
C PRO A 104 -2.42 -5.27 -0.68
N PHE A 105 -2.15 -5.86 -1.85
CA PHE A 105 -3.06 -6.80 -2.49
C PHE A 105 -2.73 -8.27 -2.20
N GLU A 106 -3.80 -9.04 -2.04
CA GLU A 106 -3.77 -10.50 -2.06
C GLU A 106 -3.83 -10.99 -3.53
N ALA A 107 -3.09 -12.04 -3.88
CA ALA A 107 -2.91 -12.52 -5.26
C ALA A 107 -4.04 -13.45 -5.75
N GLY A 108 -4.93 -13.85 -4.86
CA GLY A 108 -6.03 -14.78 -5.07
C GLY A 108 -5.87 -16.04 -4.23
N PHE A 109 -6.96 -16.45 -3.57
CA PHE A 109 -7.02 -17.76 -2.93
C PHE A 109 -7.34 -18.85 -3.95
N THR A 110 -6.61 -19.97 -3.88
CA THR A 110 -6.85 -21.15 -4.71
C THR A 110 -6.86 -22.42 -3.85
N ASP A 111 -6.99 -23.58 -4.49
CA ASP A 111 -6.90 -24.88 -3.83
C ASP A 111 -5.59 -25.11 -3.06
N GLN A 112 -4.53 -24.41 -3.44
CA GLN A 112 -3.24 -24.45 -2.75
C GLN A 112 -3.31 -23.94 -1.31
N GLN A 113 -4.20 -22.98 -1.04
CA GLN A 113 -4.38 -22.41 0.30
C GLN A 113 -5.48 -23.13 1.11
N SER A 114 -6.07 -24.22 0.59
CA SER A 114 -7.17 -24.95 1.24
C SER A 114 -6.91 -25.28 2.70
N ASN A 115 -5.69 -25.75 3.01
CA ASN A 115 -5.33 -26.17 4.36
C ASN A 115 -5.30 -24.97 5.31
N ILE A 116 -4.75 -23.84 4.87
CA ILE A 116 -4.68 -22.60 5.64
C ILE A 116 -6.10 -22.05 5.88
N ILE A 117 -6.90 -21.98 4.82
CA ILE A 117 -8.29 -21.52 4.87
C ILE A 117 -9.15 -22.41 5.77
N SER A 118 -8.96 -23.73 5.73
CA SER A 118 -9.65 -24.67 6.61
C SER A 118 -9.21 -24.50 8.06
N ASN A 119 -7.91 -24.29 8.31
CA ASN A 119 -7.37 -24.02 9.65
C ASN A 119 -7.88 -22.69 10.24
N TRP A 120 -8.23 -21.72 9.39
CA TRP A 120 -8.92 -20.52 9.81
C TRP A 120 -10.35 -20.78 10.30
N GLY A 121 -10.90 -21.98 10.10
CA GLY A 121 -12.24 -22.38 10.50
C GLY A 121 -13.26 -22.35 9.35
N CYS A 122 -12.82 -22.16 8.11
CA CYS A 122 -13.72 -22.28 6.96
C CYS A 122 -14.06 -23.75 6.70
N SER A 123 -15.35 -24.10 6.75
CA SER A 123 -15.78 -25.49 6.53
C SER A 123 -15.64 -25.94 5.08
N ASP A 124 -15.79 -25.02 4.12
CA ASP A 124 -15.58 -25.24 2.70
C ASP A 124 -14.65 -24.14 2.15
N PRO A 125 -13.35 -24.43 1.96
CA PRO A 125 -12.39 -23.44 1.48
C PRO A 125 -12.68 -22.96 0.05
N THR A 126 -13.43 -23.72 -0.74
CA THR A 126 -13.74 -23.35 -2.13
C THR A 126 -14.61 -22.10 -2.24
N LEU A 127 -15.33 -21.75 -1.16
CA LEU A 127 -16.19 -20.56 -1.08
C LEU A 127 -15.43 -19.23 -1.19
N VAL A 128 -14.12 -19.26 -0.90
CA VAL A 128 -13.27 -18.07 -0.93
C VAL A 128 -12.25 -18.11 -2.06
N TYR A 129 -12.25 -19.14 -2.91
CA TYR A 129 -11.36 -19.16 -4.07
C TYR A 129 -11.67 -17.99 -4.99
N ASP A 130 -10.60 -17.35 -5.43
CA ASP A 130 -10.62 -16.12 -6.20
C ASP A 130 -9.33 -16.04 -7.01
N THR A 131 -9.26 -16.75 -8.13
CA THR A 131 -8.07 -16.78 -9.01
C THR A 131 -7.73 -15.44 -9.63
N GLU A 132 -8.61 -14.43 -9.50
CA GLU A 132 -8.38 -13.08 -10.02
C GLU A 132 -7.51 -12.24 -9.09
N GLY A 133 -7.59 -12.43 -7.77
CA GLY A 133 -6.82 -11.66 -6.80
C GLY A 133 -7.10 -10.15 -6.82
N GLY A 134 -6.20 -9.34 -6.28
CA GLY A 134 -6.28 -7.88 -6.37
C GLY A 134 -7.27 -7.22 -5.42
N LYS A 135 -7.71 -7.93 -4.37
CA LYS A 135 -8.37 -7.34 -3.21
C LYS A 135 -7.28 -6.96 -2.20
N ASP A 136 -7.36 -5.75 -1.64
CA ASP A 136 -6.47 -5.37 -0.57
C ASP A 136 -6.67 -6.30 0.63
N ILE A 137 -5.66 -6.44 1.47
CA ILE A 137 -5.66 -7.41 2.57
C ILE A 137 -6.84 -7.21 3.54
N GLY A 138 -7.34 -5.99 3.70
CA GLY A 138 -8.49 -5.67 4.55
C GLY A 138 -9.83 -6.06 3.92
N ILE A 139 -9.99 -5.90 2.60
CA ILE A 139 -11.15 -6.40 1.86
C ILE A 139 -11.11 -7.92 1.74
N ALA A 140 -9.95 -8.50 1.43
CA ALA A 140 -9.75 -9.95 1.35
C ALA A 140 -10.12 -10.64 2.68
N GLU A 141 -9.59 -10.15 3.81
CA GLU A 141 -9.90 -10.67 5.14
C GLU A 141 -11.39 -10.61 5.49
N ARG A 142 -12.05 -9.46 5.26
CA ARG A 142 -13.48 -9.33 5.52
C ARG A 142 -14.34 -10.17 4.58
N HIS A 143 -13.91 -10.35 3.34
CA HIS A 143 -14.63 -11.17 2.36
C HIS A 143 -14.52 -12.66 2.71
N VAL A 144 -13.35 -13.13 3.14
CA VAL A 144 -13.18 -14.49 3.67
C VAL A 144 -14.07 -14.69 4.90
N ALA A 145 -14.04 -13.76 5.86
CA ALA A 145 -14.89 -13.83 7.05
C ALA A 145 -16.39 -13.91 6.71
N TYR A 146 -16.84 -13.19 5.69
CA TYR A 146 -18.21 -13.26 5.18
C TYR A 146 -18.53 -14.62 4.55
N LYS A 147 -17.75 -15.05 3.55
CA LYS A 147 -18.00 -16.27 2.77
C LYS A 147 -17.94 -17.54 3.62
N CYS A 148 -16.97 -17.61 4.53
CA CYS A 148 -16.79 -18.74 5.45
C CYS A 148 -17.66 -18.64 6.71
N ASN A 149 -18.38 -17.52 6.90
CA ASN A 149 -19.12 -17.22 8.13
C ASN A 149 -18.27 -17.39 9.41
N ILE A 150 -17.04 -16.86 9.40
CA ILE A 150 -16.12 -16.87 10.54
C ILE A 150 -15.86 -15.44 11.03
N GLU A 151 -15.24 -15.29 12.20
CA GLU A 151 -14.79 -13.99 12.70
C GLU A 151 -13.32 -13.79 12.40
N PHE A 152 -13.01 -12.63 11.81
CA PHE A 152 -11.67 -12.11 11.64
C PHE A 152 -11.60 -10.61 11.95
N PRO A 153 -10.43 -10.14 12.42
CA PRO A 153 -9.42 -10.98 13.07
C PRO A 153 -9.95 -11.53 14.40
N ARG A 154 -9.41 -12.66 14.88
CA ARG A 154 -9.74 -13.19 16.22
C ARG A 154 -8.54 -13.89 16.86
N THR A 155 -8.55 -13.98 18.19
CA THR A 155 -7.52 -14.68 18.96
C THR A 155 -8.14 -15.80 19.78
N VAL A 156 -7.57 -17.00 19.72
CA VAL A 156 -7.95 -18.13 20.58
C VAL A 156 -6.72 -18.61 21.32
N GLY A 157 -6.72 -18.44 22.65
CA GLY A 157 -5.53 -18.69 23.46
C GLY A 157 -4.37 -17.78 23.00
N ASN A 158 -3.28 -18.40 22.54
CA ASN A 158 -2.11 -17.71 22.05
C ASN A 158 -2.00 -17.69 20.51
N THR A 159 -3.09 -18.03 19.81
CA THR A 159 -3.12 -18.11 18.35
C THR A 159 -3.99 -17.01 17.76
N TYR A 160 -3.43 -16.27 16.81
CA TYR A 160 -4.12 -15.25 16.02
C TYR A 160 -4.60 -15.81 14.69
N PHE A 161 -5.87 -15.57 14.39
CA PHE A 161 -6.52 -15.97 13.15
C PHE A 161 -6.93 -14.72 12.37
N GLY A 162 -6.38 -14.59 11.17
CA GLY A 162 -6.61 -13.54 10.20
C GLY A 162 -5.91 -13.93 8.90
N VAL A 163 -6.03 -13.12 7.85
CA VAL A 163 -5.28 -13.36 6.60
C VAL A 163 -3.81 -13.00 6.77
N VAL A 164 -3.52 -12.01 7.62
CA VAL A 164 -2.17 -11.69 8.09
C VAL A 164 -2.12 -11.71 9.60
N GLY A 165 -0.94 -11.90 10.17
CA GLY A 165 -0.72 -11.95 11.61
C GLY A 165 -0.94 -10.61 12.32
N PRO A 166 -0.85 -10.59 13.66
CA PRO A 166 -1.07 -9.38 14.46
C PRO A 166 0.00 -8.31 14.20
N CYS A 167 1.21 -8.72 13.83
CA CYS A 167 2.28 -7.82 13.40
C CYS A 167 2.04 -7.24 12.00
N GLY A 168 1.09 -7.80 11.25
CA GLY A 168 0.66 -7.32 9.93
C GLY A 168 1.38 -7.94 8.73
N GLY A 169 2.13 -9.01 8.96
CA GLY A 169 2.70 -9.87 7.94
C GLY A 169 2.40 -11.35 8.17
N HIS A 170 2.86 -12.21 7.25
CA HIS A 170 2.71 -13.67 7.32
C HIS A 170 3.77 -14.39 6.46
N THR A 171 3.63 -15.72 6.33
CA THR A 171 4.50 -16.67 5.59
C THR A 171 5.93 -16.87 6.11
N GLY A 172 6.67 -17.80 5.50
CA GLY A 172 8.05 -18.18 5.88
C GLY A 172 9.12 -17.23 5.34
N ASP A 173 8.89 -16.64 4.18
CA ASP A 173 9.59 -15.45 3.64
C ASP A 173 8.92 -14.17 4.18
N TYR A 174 8.86 -14.07 5.51
CA TYR A 174 7.97 -13.13 6.21
C TYR A 174 7.83 -11.77 5.51
N HIS A 175 6.60 -11.43 5.14
CA HIS A 175 6.33 -10.20 4.41
C HIS A 175 5.14 -9.44 5.01
N PHE A 176 5.33 -8.13 5.18
CA PHE A 176 4.34 -7.23 5.76
C PHE A 176 3.42 -6.66 4.67
N HIS A 177 2.11 -6.65 4.96
CA HIS A 177 1.10 -5.96 4.13
C HIS A 177 0.52 -4.73 4.82
N ARG A 178 0.51 -4.70 6.16
CA ARG A 178 -0.11 -3.62 6.96
C ARG A 178 0.49 -3.53 8.36
N SER A 179 0.05 -2.54 9.14
CA SER A 179 0.22 -2.42 10.61
C SER A 179 1.65 -2.26 11.16
N PHE A 180 2.57 -3.18 10.84
CA PHE A 180 3.97 -3.18 11.28
C PHE A 180 4.10 -3.17 12.81
N ALA A 181 3.06 -3.64 13.52
CA ALA A 181 2.87 -3.42 14.95
C ALA A 181 4.01 -3.99 15.83
N CYS A 182 4.84 -4.86 15.28
CA CYS A 182 5.95 -5.50 15.98
C CYS A 182 7.32 -4.92 15.60
N LEU A 183 7.35 -3.87 14.79
CA LEU A 183 8.58 -3.18 14.35
C LEU A 183 8.77 -1.82 15.00
N TYR A 184 7.76 -1.29 15.68
CA TYR A 184 7.82 -0.02 16.40
C TYR A 184 6.88 -0.03 17.60
N SER A 185 7.12 0.87 18.56
CA SER A 185 6.21 1.13 19.66
C SER A 185 5.38 2.39 19.38
N ALA A 186 4.08 2.32 19.68
CA ALA A 186 3.22 3.49 19.68
C ALA A 186 3.47 4.29 20.98
N SER A 187 4.49 5.16 20.96
CA SER A 187 4.97 5.91 22.12
C SER A 187 5.79 7.12 21.71
N GLY A 188 5.81 8.18 22.51
CA GLY A 188 6.65 9.37 22.27
C GLY A 188 6.06 10.31 21.21
N GLY A 189 6.92 11.00 20.47
CA GLY A 189 6.53 11.84 19.34
C GLY A 189 6.32 11.04 18.05
N HIS A 190 7.09 11.39 17.02
CA HIS A 190 7.05 10.73 15.72
C HIS A 190 7.48 9.26 15.81
N SER A 191 6.80 8.39 15.05
CA SER A 191 7.14 6.96 15.00
C SER A 191 8.56 6.72 14.53
N THR A 192 9.16 5.62 14.95
CA THR A 192 10.50 5.21 14.50
C THR A 192 10.47 4.70 13.06
N LYS A 193 11.61 4.83 12.36
CA LYS A 193 11.82 4.23 11.04
C LYS A 193 11.73 2.71 11.14
N VAL A 194 10.91 2.09 10.28
CA VAL A 194 10.74 0.63 10.20
C VAL A 194 11.29 0.03 8.91
N GLY A 195 11.49 0.84 7.88
CA GLY A 195 11.99 0.36 6.60
C GLY A 195 12.40 1.44 5.62
N VAL A 196 12.70 1.01 4.39
CA VAL A 196 13.01 1.86 3.24
C VAL A 196 12.16 1.40 2.06
N VAL A 197 11.57 2.38 1.37
CA VAL A 197 10.75 2.25 0.17
C VAL A 197 11.44 3.08 -0.90
N THR A 198 12.07 2.43 -1.87
CA THR A 198 12.95 3.08 -2.86
C THR A 198 14.09 3.85 -2.19
N SER A 199 14.09 5.18 -2.23
CA SER A 199 15.09 6.05 -1.59
C SER A 199 14.54 6.76 -0.35
N TYR A 200 13.31 6.46 0.08
CA TYR A 200 12.63 7.14 1.17
C TYR A 200 12.37 6.20 2.35
N ASN A 201 12.34 6.75 3.55
CA ASN A 201 12.05 5.97 4.76
C ASN A 201 10.54 5.71 4.87
N ILE A 202 10.18 4.58 5.49
CA ILE A 202 8.84 4.33 6.00
C ILE A 202 8.91 4.21 7.53
N TYR A 203 7.98 4.88 8.20
CA TYR A 203 7.87 4.95 9.66
C TYR A 203 6.59 4.26 10.14
N GLY A 204 6.52 4.00 11.45
CA GLY A 204 5.27 3.59 12.08
C GLY A 204 4.14 4.63 11.90
N LYS A 205 2.95 4.31 12.40
CA LYS A 205 1.71 5.04 12.08
C LYS A 205 1.65 6.52 12.48
N TRP A 206 2.34 6.91 13.54
CA TRP A 206 2.15 8.20 14.21
C TRP A 206 3.12 9.27 13.74
N GLU A 207 2.57 10.46 13.46
CA GLU A 207 3.35 11.71 13.33
C GLU A 207 3.73 12.23 14.71
N ASP A 208 2.81 12.12 15.67
CA ASP A 208 3.04 12.46 17.08
C ASP A 208 2.09 11.64 17.95
N TYR A 209 2.60 10.59 18.59
CA TYR A 209 1.79 9.70 19.40
C TYR A 209 1.30 10.38 20.69
N GLU A 210 2.14 11.14 21.38
CA GLU A 210 1.81 11.87 22.62
C GLU A 210 0.65 12.86 22.43
N ASN A 211 0.57 13.48 21.25
CA ASN A 211 -0.51 14.41 20.90
C ASN A 211 -1.62 13.77 20.05
N ASN A 212 -1.62 12.44 19.90
CA ASN A 212 -2.59 11.66 19.15
C ASN A 212 -2.78 12.17 17.70
N LYS A 213 -1.66 12.45 17.02
CA LYS A 213 -1.63 12.98 15.64
C LYS A 213 -1.22 11.90 14.64
N LEU A 214 -2.04 11.80 13.60
CA LEU A 214 -1.76 10.99 12.41
C LEU A 214 -1.32 11.90 11.26
N PRO A 215 -0.40 11.45 10.41
CA PRO A 215 0.06 12.23 9.27
C PRO A 215 -1.09 12.43 8.26
N LEU A 216 -1.11 13.60 7.63
CA LEU A 216 -1.92 13.85 6.45
C LEU A 216 -1.20 13.31 5.22
N LEU A 217 -1.63 12.14 4.77
CA LEU A 217 -0.98 11.40 3.70
C LEU A 217 -1.53 11.76 2.32
N ASP A 218 -0.65 11.69 1.34
CA ASP A 218 -0.96 11.77 -0.08
C ASP A 218 -1.43 10.41 -0.64
N ALA A 219 -1.74 10.36 -1.93
CA ALA A 219 -2.30 9.15 -2.55
C ALA A 219 -1.33 7.95 -2.58
N CYS A 220 -0.02 8.17 -2.40
CA CYS A 220 0.97 7.11 -2.31
C CYS A 220 1.15 6.58 -0.88
N GLY A 221 0.58 7.23 0.14
CA GLY A 221 0.77 6.89 1.55
C GLY A 221 1.93 7.61 2.23
N ALA A 222 2.36 8.74 1.67
CA ALA A 222 3.46 9.55 2.19
C ALA A 222 3.03 10.97 2.54
N HIS A 223 3.89 11.71 3.21
CA HIS A 223 3.73 13.16 3.37
C HIS A 223 5.09 13.86 3.43
N ILE A 224 5.07 15.19 3.57
CA ILE A 224 6.27 16.01 3.74
C ILE A 224 6.23 16.62 5.15
N GLY A 225 7.16 16.19 5.99
CA GLY A 225 7.22 16.57 7.40
C GLY A 225 8.61 16.36 7.99
N PRO A 226 8.88 16.88 9.19
CA PRO A 226 10.09 16.54 9.93
C PRO A 226 10.07 15.06 10.28
N THR A 227 11.25 14.46 10.46
CA THR A 227 11.41 13.08 10.95
C THR A 227 12.29 13.08 12.19
N PRO A 228 12.39 11.96 12.93
CA PRO A 228 13.32 11.83 14.05
C PRO A 228 14.78 12.15 13.67
N GLU A 229 15.15 11.92 12.42
CA GLU A 229 16.50 12.14 11.89
C GLU A 229 16.71 13.55 11.29
N SER A 230 15.64 14.30 10.99
CA SER A 230 15.72 15.59 10.32
C SER A 230 14.59 16.54 10.74
N SER A 231 14.95 17.69 11.29
CA SER A 231 14.00 18.80 11.51
C SER A 231 13.61 19.53 10.22
N THR A 232 14.36 19.32 9.12
CA THR A 232 13.97 19.81 7.79
C THR A 232 12.91 18.89 7.20
N PRO A 233 11.79 19.42 6.71
CA PRO A 233 10.75 18.59 6.11
C PRO A 233 11.26 17.78 4.93
N VAL A 234 10.99 16.48 4.94
CA VAL A 234 11.35 15.53 3.89
C VAL A 234 10.16 14.66 3.53
N TYR A 235 10.12 14.21 2.29
CA TYR A 235 9.11 13.25 1.83
C TYR A 235 9.38 11.88 2.45
N HIS A 236 8.39 11.27 3.11
CA HIS A 236 8.51 9.94 3.70
C HIS A 236 7.15 9.26 3.89
N TYR A 237 7.17 7.94 4.02
CA TYR A 237 5.97 7.11 4.14
C TYR A 237 5.62 6.81 5.59
N HIS A 238 4.34 6.58 5.85
CA HIS A 238 3.87 5.99 7.09
C HIS A 238 3.09 4.72 6.83
N VAL A 239 3.18 3.80 7.79
CA VAL A 239 2.24 2.68 7.90
C VAL A 239 0.86 3.21 8.29
N GLN A 240 -0.19 2.60 7.77
CA GLN A 240 -1.57 3.09 7.86
C GLN A 240 -2.51 1.98 8.33
N ASP A 241 -3.59 2.37 9.00
CA ASP A 241 -4.67 1.45 9.37
C ASP A 241 -5.67 1.22 8.23
N GLN A 242 -5.67 2.12 7.24
CA GLN A 242 -6.54 2.08 6.08
C GLN A 242 -5.71 1.80 4.83
N ALA A 243 -6.36 1.24 3.81
CA ALA A 243 -5.73 1.00 2.53
C ALA A 243 -5.14 2.31 1.95
N PRO A 244 -3.93 2.28 1.36
CA PRO A 244 -3.18 1.10 0.94
C PRO A 244 -2.33 0.45 2.05
N PHE A 245 -2.51 0.80 3.32
CA PHE A 245 -1.80 0.27 4.52
C PHE A 245 -0.30 0.54 4.59
N THR A 246 0.39 0.52 3.45
CA THR A 246 1.80 0.80 3.26
C THR A 246 1.97 1.84 2.16
N VAL A 247 2.26 1.39 0.94
CA VAL A 247 2.70 2.21 -0.20
C VAL A 247 1.78 1.93 -1.37
N GLY A 248 1.06 2.97 -1.81
CA GLY A 248 0.21 2.89 -2.99
C GLY A 248 0.96 3.16 -4.29
N CYS A 249 2.00 3.99 -4.24
CA CYS A 249 2.90 4.32 -5.34
C CYS A 249 4.24 4.86 -4.81
N HIS A 250 5.25 4.96 -5.67
CA HIS A 250 6.53 5.55 -5.31
C HIS A 250 6.56 7.03 -5.70
N GLY A 251 6.26 7.93 -4.75
CA GLY A 251 6.46 9.37 -4.94
C GLY A 251 7.90 9.81 -4.70
N PRO A 252 8.15 11.13 -4.58
CA PRO A 252 7.21 12.25 -4.59
C PRO A 252 6.57 12.51 -5.96
N SER A 253 5.77 13.57 -6.09
CA SER A 253 5.34 14.05 -7.40
C SER A 253 6.52 14.53 -8.24
N ALA A 254 6.31 14.71 -9.55
CA ALA A 254 7.37 15.11 -10.49
C ALA A 254 7.97 16.50 -10.16
N THR A 255 7.26 17.30 -9.36
CA THR A 255 7.73 18.60 -8.86
C THR A 255 8.32 18.53 -7.45
N GLY A 256 8.51 17.33 -6.89
CA GLY A 256 9.04 17.10 -5.54
C GLY A 256 8.03 17.29 -4.40
N GLY A 257 6.72 17.36 -4.71
CA GLY A 257 5.65 17.56 -3.72
C GLY A 257 4.85 16.28 -3.42
N LEU A 258 3.70 16.47 -2.79
CA LEU A 258 2.72 15.40 -2.55
C LEU A 258 2.09 14.89 -3.86
N VAL A 259 1.72 13.61 -3.89
CA VAL A 259 1.08 12.95 -5.04
C VAL A 259 -0.45 12.99 -4.92
N SER A 260 -1.13 13.55 -5.91
CA SER A 260 -2.60 13.57 -5.95
C SER A 260 -3.21 12.21 -6.30
N LEU A 261 -4.48 12.04 -5.95
CA LEU A 261 -5.24 10.85 -6.32
C LEU A 261 -5.22 10.63 -7.83
N SER A 262 -5.42 11.70 -8.61
CA SER A 262 -5.41 11.61 -10.08
C SER A 262 -4.04 11.20 -10.63
N VAL A 263 -2.94 11.71 -10.06
CA VAL A 263 -1.60 11.33 -10.46
C VAL A 263 -1.33 9.88 -10.09
N CYS A 264 -1.67 9.44 -8.87
CA CYS A 264 -1.55 8.04 -8.47
C CYS A 264 -2.28 7.11 -9.46
N ARG A 265 -3.56 7.39 -9.76
CA ARG A 265 -4.35 6.55 -10.67
C ARG A 265 -3.78 6.51 -12.08
N SER A 266 -3.18 7.60 -12.56
CA SER A 266 -2.53 7.60 -13.88
C SER A 266 -1.33 6.65 -14.01
N LEU A 267 -0.76 6.21 -12.88
CA LEU A 267 0.34 5.22 -12.85
C LEU A 267 -0.17 3.79 -13.06
N TYR A 268 -1.49 3.57 -12.94
CA TYR A 268 -2.13 2.26 -12.99
C TYR A 268 -3.28 2.30 -14.01
N PRO A 269 -3.04 1.86 -15.26
CA PRO A 269 -4.02 1.97 -16.35
C PRO A 269 -5.41 1.39 -16.04
N ASP A 270 -5.48 0.38 -15.17
CA ASP A 270 -6.73 -0.32 -14.79
C ASP A 270 -7.40 0.30 -13.54
N CYS A 271 -6.76 1.27 -12.88
CA CYS A 271 -7.25 1.92 -11.67
C CYS A 271 -8.22 3.08 -12.01
N GLY A 272 -9.49 2.93 -11.64
CA GLY A 272 -10.55 3.91 -11.93
C GLY A 272 -11.27 3.71 -13.28
N SER A 273 -10.94 2.63 -14.01
CA SER A 273 -11.69 2.15 -15.15
C SER A 273 -12.98 1.48 -14.66
N SER A 274 -14.15 1.86 -15.18
CA SER A 274 -15.44 1.24 -14.80
C SER A 274 -15.53 -0.25 -15.18
N ARG A 275 -14.54 -0.79 -15.89
CA ARG A 275 -14.52 -2.18 -16.37
C ARG A 275 -14.04 -3.15 -15.30
N ASP A 276 -13.30 -2.66 -14.30
CA ASP A 276 -12.65 -3.48 -13.28
C ASP A 276 -13.26 -3.25 -11.88
N VAL A 277 -14.38 -2.53 -11.83
CA VAL A 277 -15.17 -2.30 -10.63
C VAL A 277 -16.10 -3.48 -10.40
N VAL A 278 -15.88 -4.19 -9.30
CA VAL A 278 -16.69 -5.31 -8.85
C VAL A 278 -17.48 -4.95 -7.59
N SER A 279 -18.63 -5.61 -7.39
CA SER A 279 -19.38 -5.53 -6.14
C SER A 279 -18.95 -6.65 -5.19
N ILE A 280 -18.41 -6.30 -4.03
CA ILE A 280 -17.97 -7.26 -3.01
C ILE A 280 -18.93 -7.18 -1.82
N THR A 281 -19.62 -8.29 -1.54
CA THR A 281 -20.49 -8.39 -0.36
C THR A 281 -19.68 -8.83 0.86
N LEU A 282 -19.78 -8.04 1.92
CA LEU A 282 -19.16 -8.25 3.21
C LEU A 282 -20.25 -8.37 4.29
N LYS A 283 -19.86 -8.74 5.52
CA LYS A 283 -20.78 -8.73 6.67
C LYS A 283 -21.40 -7.35 6.95
N THR A 284 -20.67 -6.28 6.63
CA THR A 284 -21.09 -4.88 6.84
C THR A 284 -21.90 -4.31 5.68
N GLY A 285 -22.11 -5.06 4.61
CA GLY A 285 -22.77 -4.60 3.39
C GLY A 285 -21.94 -4.84 2.13
N THR A 286 -22.45 -4.38 1.00
CA THR A 286 -21.77 -4.47 -0.30
C THR A 286 -21.01 -3.20 -0.60
N VAL A 287 -19.78 -3.34 -1.09
CA VAL A 287 -18.91 -2.23 -1.52
C VAL A 287 -18.58 -2.37 -3.00
N GLN A 288 -18.43 -1.24 -3.69
CA GLN A 288 -17.83 -1.19 -5.01
C GLN A 288 -16.30 -1.15 -4.85
N TYR A 289 -15.60 -1.91 -5.68
CA TYR A 289 -14.16 -2.09 -5.51
C TYR A 289 -13.46 -2.26 -6.85
N ALA A 290 -12.40 -1.49 -7.09
CA ALA A 290 -11.52 -1.69 -8.24
C ALA A 290 -10.38 -2.63 -7.85
N ARG A 291 -10.29 -3.81 -8.46
CA ARG A 291 -9.17 -4.72 -8.18
C ARG A 291 -7.85 -4.08 -8.62
N PHE A 292 -6.77 -4.39 -7.90
CA PHE A 292 -5.41 -3.94 -8.24
C PHE A 292 -5.26 -2.40 -8.39
N CYS A 293 -6.11 -1.63 -7.72
CA CYS A 293 -6.09 -0.18 -7.72
C CYS A 293 -5.65 0.34 -6.34
N PRO A 294 -4.35 0.65 -6.14
CA PRO A 294 -3.80 1.00 -4.82
C PRO A 294 -4.07 2.45 -4.41
N CYS A 295 -4.76 3.21 -5.25
CA CYS A 295 -5.00 4.64 -5.08
C CYS A 295 -6.39 4.88 -4.46
N PHE A 296 -6.42 4.94 -3.13
CA PHE A 296 -7.62 5.19 -2.34
C PHE A 296 -7.85 6.68 -2.14
N ASP A 297 -9.11 7.08 -2.18
CA ASP A 297 -9.56 8.45 -2.00
C ASP A 297 -9.77 8.79 -0.51
N ALA A 298 -10.16 10.02 -0.19
CA ALA A 298 -10.34 10.47 1.19
C ALA A 298 -11.42 9.72 2.00
N THR A 299 -12.31 8.98 1.32
CA THR A 299 -13.35 8.16 1.96
C THR A 299 -12.91 6.71 2.18
N GLY A 300 -11.70 6.35 1.70
CA GLY A 300 -11.22 4.98 1.69
C GLY A 300 -11.78 4.16 0.51
N SER A 301 -12.27 4.82 -0.55
CA SER A 301 -12.74 4.17 -1.78
C SER A 301 -11.65 4.20 -2.84
N ASN A 302 -11.40 3.10 -3.54
CA ASN A 302 -10.54 3.08 -4.72
C ASN A 302 -11.31 3.20 -6.05
N VAL A 303 -12.61 3.53 -5.96
CA VAL A 303 -13.48 3.77 -7.12
C VAL A 303 -13.86 5.24 -7.20
N ASP A 304 -14.26 5.83 -6.07
CA ASP A 304 -14.66 7.24 -5.98
C ASP A 304 -13.44 8.16 -6.09
N THR A 305 -13.66 9.47 -6.22
CA THR A 305 -12.60 10.42 -6.62
C THR A 305 -12.40 11.56 -5.62
N GLN A 306 -12.74 11.37 -4.34
CA GLN A 306 -12.57 12.44 -3.35
C GLN A 306 -11.08 12.64 -3.03
N GLU A 307 -10.54 13.80 -3.39
CA GLU A 307 -9.11 14.10 -3.18
C GLU A 307 -8.73 14.11 -1.69
N LEU A 308 -7.50 13.67 -1.39
CA LEU A 308 -7.02 13.55 -0.01
C LEU A 308 -6.83 14.94 0.64
N PRO A 309 -7.16 15.10 1.94
CA PRO A 309 -7.05 16.39 2.61
C PRO A 309 -5.63 16.98 2.62
N ALA A 310 -4.59 16.15 2.53
CA ALA A 310 -3.19 16.56 2.51
C ALA A 310 -2.86 17.57 1.39
N LEU A 311 -3.60 17.53 0.26
CA LEU A 311 -3.40 18.48 -0.83
C LEU A 311 -4.09 19.83 -0.64
N GLY A 312 -5.01 19.93 0.32
CA GLY A 312 -5.84 21.13 0.54
C GLY A 312 -5.41 21.98 1.73
N THR A 313 -4.32 21.63 2.42
CA THR A 313 -3.91 22.27 3.68
C THR A 313 -2.39 22.38 3.81
N SER A 314 -1.94 23.31 4.66
CA SER A 314 -0.53 23.41 5.08
C SER A 314 -0.23 22.60 6.34
N GLU A 315 -1.26 22.08 7.02
CA GLU A 315 -1.09 21.16 8.14
C GLU A 315 -0.49 19.84 7.65
N ILE A 316 0.39 19.23 8.44
CA ILE A 316 1.01 17.94 8.09
C ILE A 316 0.38 16.76 8.82
N SER A 317 -0.53 17.03 9.77
CA SER A 317 -1.17 16.01 10.60
C SER A 317 -2.53 16.44 11.12
N TYR A 318 -3.30 15.46 11.62
CA TYR A 318 -4.62 15.64 12.20
C TYR A 318 -4.77 14.82 13.48
N THR A 319 -5.66 15.24 14.38
CA THR A 319 -5.93 14.49 15.62
C THR A 319 -6.77 13.26 15.32
N ALA A 320 -6.30 12.08 15.74
CA ALA A 320 -7.01 10.83 15.52
C ALA A 320 -8.40 10.85 16.19
N GLY A 321 -9.42 10.35 15.48
CA GLY A 321 -10.81 10.38 15.93
C GLY A 321 -11.53 11.70 15.70
N SER A 322 -10.84 12.76 15.25
CA SER A 322 -11.51 13.93 14.71
C SER A 322 -11.95 13.63 13.28
N THR A 323 -13.25 13.70 12.99
CA THR A 323 -13.73 13.62 11.61
C THR A 323 -13.20 14.83 10.87
N THR A 324 -12.25 14.62 9.96
CA THR A 324 -11.72 15.64 9.04
C THR A 324 -12.84 16.06 8.09
N THR A 325 -13.81 16.80 8.60
CA THR A 325 -14.81 17.47 7.79
C THR A 325 -14.06 18.57 7.08
N SER A 326 -13.88 18.43 5.78
CA SER A 326 -13.24 19.41 4.92
C SER A 326 -13.84 20.79 5.23
N SER A 327 -13.09 21.64 5.93
CA SER A 327 -13.41 23.05 6.00
C SER A 327 -13.07 23.63 4.63
N THR A 328 -14.02 23.50 3.71
CA THR A 328 -14.12 24.41 2.57
C THR A 328 -14.28 25.80 3.17
N SER A 329 -13.18 26.54 3.24
CA SER A 329 -13.14 27.97 3.44
C SER A 329 -13.93 28.62 2.32
N THR A 330 -15.25 28.73 2.56
CA THR A 330 -16.13 29.57 1.77
C THR A 330 -15.72 31.01 2.09
N SER A 331 -14.87 31.58 1.24
CA SER A 331 -14.62 33.01 1.25
C SER A 331 -15.91 33.70 0.81
N SER A 332 -16.71 34.09 1.80
CA SER A 332 -17.81 35.03 1.64
C SER A 332 -17.25 36.35 1.10
N ALA A 333 -17.31 36.53 -0.22
CA ALA A 333 -17.14 37.83 -0.84
C ALA A 333 -18.36 38.68 -0.45
N SER A 334 -18.16 39.53 0.55
CA SER A 334 -19.10 40.56 0.96
C SER A 334 -19.27 41.55 -0.20
N SER A 335 -20.40 41.47 -0.90
CA SER A 335 -20.79 42.41 -1.93
C SER A 335 -21.30 43.69 -1.27
N THR A 336 -20.41 44.67 -1.10
CA THR A 336 -20.80 46.07 -0.93
C THR A 336 -21.19 46.62 -2.29
N THR A 337 -22.50 46.74 -2.52
CA THR A 337 -23.08 47.66 -3.48
C THR A 337 -22.66 49.09 -3.14
N ASP A 338 -21.96 49.74 -4.05
CA ASP A 338 -22.13 51.18 -4.21
C ASP A 338 -22.12 51.57 -5.68
N SER A 339 -23.07 52.43 -6.03
CA SER A 339 -23.41 52.84 -7.38
C SER A 339 -22.78 54.18 -7.69
N SER A 340 -22.05 54.31 -8.81
CA SER A 340 -22.04 55.58 -9.57
C SER A 340 -21.44 55.44 -10.97
N SER A 341 -22.34 55.53 -11.95
CA SER A 341 -22.29 56.34 -13.16
C SER A 341 -21.03 56.41 -14.05
N THR A 342 -21.22 55.88 -15.26
CA THR A 342 -21.01 56.56 -16.56
C THR A 342 -19.57 56.88 -16.99
N SER A 343 -19.07 56.16 -18.00
CA SER A 343 -18.95 56.68 -19.38
C SER A 343 -18.33 55.66 -20.33
N THR A 344 -19.05 55.43 -21.42
CA THR A 344 -18.67 54.73 -22.65
C THR A 344 -17.50 55.44 -23.35
N ILE A 345 -16.51 54.69 -23.86
CA ILE A 345 -15.80 54.89 -25.14
C ILE A 345 -15.03 53.58 -25.45
N SER A 346 -15.33 52.98 -26.60
CA SER A 346 -14.47 52.05 -27.36
C SER A 346 -13.97 52.77 -28.61
N PRO A 347 -13.16 52.16 -29.50
CA PRO A 347 -11.98 51.31 -29.31
C PRO A 347 -10.77 51.92 -30.07
N SER A 348 -9.56 51.37 -29.89
CA SER A 348 -8.48 51.58 -30.87
C SER A 348 -7.61 50.33 -30.95
N THR A 349 -7.84 49.59 -32.03
CA THR A 349 -6.88 48.72 -32.70
C THR A 349 -5.61 49.49 -33.02
N ASP A 350 -4.44 48.91 -32.72
CA ASP A 350 -3.29 49.14 -33.59
C ASP A 350 -2.44 47.90 -33.75
N SER A 351 -2.06 47.69 -35.00
CA SER A 351 -1.22 46.61 -35.50
C SER A 351 0.18 47.17 -35.67
N SER A 352 1.23 46.46 -35.28
CA SER A 352 2.50 46.60 -36.00
C SER A 352 3.37 45.37 -35.87
N SER A 353 3.63 44.80 -37.04
CA SER A 353 4.72 43.90 -37.37
C SER A 353 6.09 44.55 -37.17
N THR A 354 7.11 43.75 -36.84
CA THR A 354 8.44 43.90 -37.44
C THR A 354 9.20 42.57 -37.43
N GLN A 355 9.67 42.20 -38.62
CA GLN A 355 10.64 41.15 -38.91
C GLN A 355 12.05 41.55 -38.42
N GLY A 356 12.94 40.58 -38.23
CA GLY A 356 14.37 40.89 -38.17
C GLY A 356 15.31 39.77 -37.74
N THR A 357 15.76 38.99 -38.73
CA THR A 357 17.16 38.51 -38.90
C THR A 357 17.80 37.52 -37.91
N THR A 358 17.99 36.30 -38.43
CA THR A 358 19.15 35.41 -38.24
C THR A 358 20.48 36.09 -38.57
N PRO A 359 21.61 35.62 -38.01
CA PRO A 359 22.49 34.79 -38.84
C PRO A 359 23.13 33.59 -38.12
N SER A 360 23.41 32.57 -38.94
CA SER A 360 24.20 31.38 -38.66
C SER A 360 25.69 31.69 -38.58
N THR A 361 26.42 30.92 -37.77
CA THR A 361 27.84 30.62 -38.03
C THR A 361 28.16 29.18 -37.64
N SER A 362 28.90 28.55 -38.54
CA SER A 362 29.29 27.15 -38.64
C SER A 362 30.68 26.86 -38.04
N SER A 363 31.07 25.59 -38.13
CA SER A 363 32.46 25.03 -38.15
C SER A 363 33.02 24.66 -36.76
N ALA A 364 33.78 23.58 -36.55
CA ALA A 364 34.26 22.48 -37.38
C ALA A 364 34.85 21.38 -36.45
N ALA A 365 35.10 20.22 -37.05
CA ALA A 365 35.72 19.01 -36.50
C ALA A 365 37.21 19.13 -36.15
N GLY A 366 37.69 18.16 -35.36
CA GLY A 366 39.09 17.75 -35.12
C GLY A 366 39.09 16.71 -33.99
N THR A 367 39.11 15.40 -34.21
CA THR A 367 40.17 14.50 -34.72
C THR A 367 41.39 14.37 -33.81
N GLY A 368 41.62 13.13 -33.32
CA GLY A 368 42.89 12.60 -32.81
C GLY A 368 42.98 12.59 -31.27
N SER A 369 43.58 11.60 -30.61
CA SER A 369 44.15 10.32 -30.99
C SER A 369 44.49 9.56 -29.68
N SER A 370 44.55 8.24 -29.76
CA SER A 370 45.21 7.25 -28.90
C SER A 370 46.01 7.71 -27.67
N SER A 371 45.91 6.99 -26.55
CA SER A 371 46.78 5.83 -26.29
C SER A 371 46.68 5.30 -24.84
N THR A 372 46.87 3.97 -24.74
CA THR A 372 47.52 3.21 -23.64
C THR A 372 46.81 3.03 -22.29
N THR A 373 46.22 1.84 -22.16
CA THR A 373 46.35 0.91 -21.01
C THR A 373 47.83 0.73 -20.57
N PRO A 374 48.06 0.40 -19.29
CA PRO A 374 48.32 -1.02 -19.01
C PRO A 374 47.62 -1.57 -17.76
N SER A 375 47.28 -2.85 -17.87
CA SER A 375 46.98 -3.77 -16.80
C SER A 375 48.18 -3.95 -15.87
N SER A 376 47.92 -4.17 -14.59
CA SER A 376 48.80 -4.96 -13.72
C SER A 376 47.96 -5.71 -12.71
N ASP A 377 47.96 -7.03 -12.89
CA ASP A 377 47.67 -8.02 -11.88
C ASP A 377 48.50 -7.78 -10.61
N SER A 378 47.90 -8.00 -9.45
CA SER A 378 48.62 -8.58 -8.31
C SER A 378 47.65 -9.28 -7.39
N SER A 379 47.57 -10.59 -7.58
CA SER A 379 47.14 -11.59 -6.62
C SER A 379 48.06 -11.59 -5.39
N THR A 380 47.49 -11.47 -4.20
CA THR A 380 48.08 -11.97 -2.96
C THR A 380 47.01 -12.65 -2.11
N SER A 381 47.10 -13.97 -2.12
CA SER A 381 46.59 -14.91 -1.14
C SER A 381 47.39 -14.82 0.16
N GLU A 382 46.70 -14.79 1.31
CA GLU A 382 47.11 -15.22 2.66
C GLU A 382 45.98 -14.72 3.59
N SER A 383 45.57 -15.33 4.69
CA SER A 383 45.83 -16.61 5.33
C SER A 383 44.74 -16.71 6.39
N SER A 384 44.10 -17.87 6.47
CA SER A 384 43.20 -18.27 7.54
C SER A 384 43.84 -18.10 8.92
N THR A 385 43.18 -17.38 9.82
CA THR A 385 43.34 -17.55 11.27
C THR A 385 41.95 -17.62 11.90
N SER A 386 41.65 -18.84 12.33
CA SER A 386 40.56 -19.22 13.21
C SER A 386 40.92 -18.84 14.65
N GLU A 387 40.13 -17.99 15.29
CA GLU A 387 40.12 -17.87 16.75
C GLU A 387 38.69 -18.09 17.28
N SER A 388 38.62 -19.12 18.12
CA SER A 388 37.46 -19.50 18.92
C SER A 388 37.47 -18.66 20.20
N SER A 389 36.33 -18.11 20.61
CA SER A 389 36.09 -17.78 22.01
C SER A 389 34.61 -17.93 22.38
N THR A 390 34.37 -19.00 23.14
CA THR A 390 33.59 -19.08 24.38
C THR A 390 32.32 -18.24 24.53
N THR A 391 31.21 -18.98 24.59
CA THR A 391 30.07 -18.85 25.50
C THR A 391 30.23 -17.87 26.67
N ASP A 392 29.25 -17.00 26.86
CA ASP A 392 28.62 -16.85 28.17
C ASP A 392 27.15 -16.46 28.05
N ALA A 393 26.33 -17.27 28.72
CA ALA A 393 24.91 -17.06 28.93
C ALA A 393 24.73 -16.17 30.17
N SER A 394 23.84 -15.19 30.09
CA SER A 394 23.26 -14.56 31.28
C SER A 394 21.84 -14.14 30.99
N THR A 395 20.94 -15.05 31.38
CA THR A 395 19.51 -14.87 31.59
C THR A 395 19.25 -13.76 32.59
N SER A 396 18.43 -12.78 32.22
CA SER A 396 17.62 -12.05 33.20
C SER A 396 16.23 -11.78 32.63
N SER A 397 15.28 -12.55 33.14
CA SER A 397 13.85 -12.45 32.95
C SER A 397 13.29 -11.27 33.73
N ALA A 398 12.71 -10.29 33.03
CA ALA A 398 11.82 -9.30 33.61
C ALA A 398 10.61 -9.14 32.69
N SER A 399 9.51 -9.80 33.04
CA SER A 399 8.20 -9.62 32.41
C SER A 399 7.59 -8.28 32.82
N PRO A 400 7.10 -7.45 31.88
CA PRO A 400 6.12 -6.42 32.18
C PRO A 400 4.72 -6.91 31.81
N SER A 401 3.87 -6.99 32.82
CA SER A 401 2.43 -7.17 32.73
C SER A 401 1.82 -5.93 32.05
N TYR A 402 1.28 -6.06 30.85
CA TYR A 402 0.45 -5.01 30.25
C TYR A 402 -1.03 -5.28 30.48
N LEU A 403 -1.64 -4.33 31.18
CA LEU A 403 -3.07 -4.20 31.40
C LEU A 403 -3.80 -4.11 30.06
N THR A 404 -4.79 -4.96 29.89
CA THR A 404 -5.84 -4.85 28.89
C THR A 404 -6.84 -3.75 29.31
N SER A 405 -6.74 -2.57 28.71
CA SER A 405 -7.78 -1.53 28.81
C SER A 405 -8.92 -1.82 27.82
N GLY A 406 -9.75 -2.83 28.16
CA GLY A 406 -11.06 -3.03 27.55
C GLY A 406 -12.09 -2.10 28.17
N GLY A 407 -12.31 -0.93 27.57
CA GLY A 407 -13.37 0.00 27.95
C GLY A 407 -14.73 -0.38 27.37
N PHE A 408 -15.40 -1.38 27.94
CA PHE A 408 -16.83 -1.60 27.74
C PHE A 408 -17.61 -0.83 28.82
N LEU A 409 -18.31 0.24 28.40
CA LEU A 409 -19.31 0.93 29.20
C LEU A 409 -20.51 0.00 29.42
N SER A 410 -20.57 -0.67 30.58
CA SER A 410 -21.75 -1.36 31.06
C SER A 410 -22.43 -0.51 32.13
N ASN A 411 -23.49 0.20 31.75
CA ASN A 411 -24.41 0.83 32.69
C ASN A 411 -25.20 -0.25 33.44
N LYS A 412 -24.82 -0.55 34.68
CA LYS A 412 -25.68 -1.23 35.65
C LYS A 412 -26.30 -0.20 36.59
N ALA A 413 -27.54 0.18 36.31
CA ALA A 413 -28.41 0.85 37.26
C ALA A 413 -28.84 -0.16 38.35
N GLY A 414 -28.61 0.20 39.60
CA GLY A 414 -29.03 -0.55 40.77
C GLY A 414 -30.54 -0.46 40.99
N TRP A 415 -31.12 -1.59 41.37
CA TRP A 415 -32.48 -1.71 41.88
C TRP A 415 -32.61 -1.04 43.25
N LEU A 416 -33.63 -0.21 43.43
CA LEU A 416 -34.21 0.09 44.74
C LEU A 416 -35.72 0.28 44.58
N LEU A 417 -36.43 -0.27 45.57
CA LEU A 417 -37.86 -0.54 45.67
C LEU A 417 -38.75 0.70 45.51
N GLY A 418 -39.91 0.50 44.89
CA GLY A 418 -41.02 1.46 44.91
C GLY A 418 -42.27 0.90 44.24
N ALA A 419 -43.18 0.36 45.03
CA ALA A 419 -44.49 -0.11 44.61
C ALA A 419 -45.44 1.05 44.27
N ALA A 420 -46.20 0.93 43.17
CA ALA A 420 -47.59 1.35 43.01
C ALA A 420 -48.02 1.13 41.56
N GLY A 421 -49.11 0.41 41.34
CA GLY A 421 -49.61 0.10 40.00
C GLY A 421 -50.32 1.27 39.32
N CYS A 422 -50.53 1.13 38.01
CA CYS A 422 -51.82 1.31 37.34
C CYS A 422 -51.66 1.01 35.84
N LEU A 423 -52.57 0.16 35.37
CA LEU A 423 -53.33 0.25 34.12
C LEU A 423 -52.76 0.98 32.89
N ALA A 424 -52.86 0.26 31.76
CA ALA A 424 -53.52 0.70 30.52
C ALA A 424 -52.67 1.26 29.36
N VAL A 425 -52.77 0.51 28.25
CA VAL A 425 -53.09 0.94 26.87
C VAL A 425 -51.92 1.20 25.92
N ALA A 426 -51.84 0.33 24.91
CA ALA A 426 -51.19 0.52 23.62
C ALA A 426 -51.86 1.66 22.82
N PRO A 427 -51.18 2.20 21.82
CA PRO A 427 -51.82 2.11 20.52
C PRO A 427 -50.87 1.72 19.39
N ASP A 428 -51.48 0.95 18.50
CA ASP A 428 -51.08 0.66 17.14
C ASP A 428 -51.34 1.88 16.23
N ALA A 429 -50.76 1.80 15.02
CA ALA A 429 -51.07 2.56 13.79
C ALA A 429 -50.54 3.99 13.61
N ARG A 430 -49.49 4.12 12.79
CA ARG A 430 -49.61 4.45 11.35
C ARG A 430 -48.32 4.22 10.59
#